data_AF-A0A2C9V4R1-F1
#
_entry.id   AF-A0A2C9V4R1-F1
#
_cell.length_a   1.000
_cell.length_b   1.000
_cell.length_c   1.000
_cell.angle_alpha   90.00
_cell.angle_beta   90.00
_cell.angle_gamma   90.00
#
_symmetry.space_group_name_H-M   'P 1'
#
loop_
_entity.id
_entity.type
_entity.pdbx_description
1 polymer ?
#
loop_
_entity_poly.entity_id
_entity_poly.type
_entity_poly.pdbx_seq_one_letter_code
_entity_poly.pdbx_strand_id
1 'polypeptide(L)'
;MAGKPAVVTRVVDSMTDNLRPTRAEATDVANAVLDGSDAILLGAETLRGSYPIETISIVGRICAEAEKVYNQDLYFKKTVKYVGEPMSHLESIASSAVRAAIKVKASVLICFTSTGRAARLISKYRPTMPVISVVIPRLKTNQLRWTFTGAFEVPFLKAKYGGIQRTDHRWMINPVNQTSV
;
A
#
# COMPACT_ATOMS: atom_id res chain seq x y z
N MET A 1 -13.87 -7.15 8.70
CA MET A 1 -12.51 -6.76 8.24
C MET A 1 -11.46 -7.07 9.29
N ALA A 2 -10.60 -8.05 9.00
CA ALA A 2 -9.54 -8.52 9.90
C ALA A 2 -8.27 -7.63 9.92
N GLY A 3 -8.20 -6.56 9.11
CA GLY A 3 -6.99 -5.75 8.96
C GLY A 3 -5.81 -6.54 8.38
N LYS A 4 -6.10 -7.54 7.55
CA LYS A 4 -5.11 -8.33 6.80
C LYS A 4 -5.03 -7.78 5.37
N PRO A 5 -3.82 -7.58 4.83
CA PRO A 5 -3.67 -7.07 3.48
C PRO A 5 -4.30 -8.06 2.48
N ALA A 6 -5.12 -7.55 1.58
CA ALA A 6 -5.71 -8.31 0.47
C ALA A 6 -5.05 -7.88 -0.84
N VAL A 7 -4.51 -8.86 -1.58
CA VAL A 7 -3.85 -8.63 -2.87
C VAL A 7 -4.70 -9.26 -3.97
N VAL A 8 -5.01 -8.49 -5.00
CA VAL A 8 -5.73 -8.96 -6.19
C VAL A 8 -4.74 -9.20 -7.33
N THR A 9 -4.98 -10.25 -8.10
CA THR A 9 -4.12 -10.70 -9.20
C THR A 9 -4.93 -10.82 -10.49
N ARG A 10 -4.27 -10.86 -11.66
CA ARG A 10 -4.87 -11.16 -12.97
C ARG A 10 -6.02 -10.21 -13.33
N VAL A 11 -5.67 -8.92 -13.45
CA VAL A 11 -6.63 -7.84 -13.67
C VAL A 11 -6.52 -7.22 -15.06
N VAL A 12 -5.39 -7.39 -15.74
CA VAL A 12 -5.09 -6.77 -17.05
C VAL A 12 -4.33 -7.74 -17.97
N ASP A 13 -4.76 -9.01 -18.00
CA ASP A 13 -4.09 -10.08 -18.75
C ASP A 13 -3.89 -9.71 -20.25
N SER A 14 -4.81 -8.96 -20.87
CA SER A 14 -4.72 -8.60 -22.29
C SER A 14 -3.56 -7.64 -22.62
N MET A 15 -3.00 -6.98 -21.61
CA MET A 15 -1.89 -6.04 -21.77
C MET A 15 -0.52 -6.72 -21.99
N THR A 16 -0.46 -8.05 -21.96
CA THR A 16 0.74 -8.80 -22.39
C THR A 16 1.09 -8.51 -23.84
N ASP A 17 0.07 -8.47 -24.69
CA ASP A 17 0.20 -8.33 -26.15
C ASP A 17 -0.34 -7.00 -26.67
N ASN A 18 -1.18 -6.31 -25.90
CA ASN A 18 -1.83 -5.06 -26.29
C ASN A 18 -1.35 -3.87 -25.46
N LEU A 19 -1.21 -2.71 -26.09
CA LEU A 19 -0.81 -1.47 -25.43
C LEU A 19 -1.89 -0.91 -24.49
N ARG A 20 -3.16 -1.28 -24.69
CA ARG A 20 -4.31 -0.76 -23.93
C ARG A 20 -5.14 -1.92 -23.36
N PRO A 21 -5.58 -1.83 -22.10
CA PRO A 21 -6.47 -2.82 -21.53
C PRO A 21 -7.85 -2.70 -22.18
N THR A 22 -8.61 -3.78 -22.07
CA THR A 22 -10.03 -3.77 -22.43
C THR A 22 -10.83 -2.93 -21.44
N ARG A 23 -12.04 -2.50 -21.83
CA ARG A 23 -12.95 -1.79 -20.92
C ARG A 23 -13.34 -2.63 -19.71
N ALA A 24 -13.45 -3.95 -19.88
CA ALA A 24 -13.75 -4.87 -18.80
C ALA A 24 -12.63 -4.87 -17.75
N GLU A 25 -11.38 -5.09 -18.17
CA GLU A 25 -10.21 -5.09 -17.28
C GLU A 25 -10.01 -3.75 -16.55
N ALA A 26 -10.20 -2.63 -17.26
CA ALA A 26 -10.12 -1.32 -16.62
C ALA A 26 -11.18 -1.15 -15.52
N THR A 27 -12.38 -1.71 -15.73
CA THR A 27 -13.46 -1.70 -14.75
C THR A 27 -13.16 -2.67 -13.60
N ASP A 28 -12.56 -3.82 -13.86
CA ASP A 28 -12.16 -4.80 -12.84
C ASP A 28 -11.09 -4.22 -11.90
N VAL A 29 -10.09 -3.51 -12.44
CA VAL A 29 -9.10 -2.78 -11.64
C VAL A 29 -9.77 -1.72 -10.76
N ALA A 30 -10.66 -0.92 -11.32
CA ALA A 30 -11.36 0.12 -10.57
C ALA A 30 -12.23 -0.47 -9.45
N ASN A 31 -12.98 -1.53 -9.74
CA ASN A 31 -13.81 -2.23 -8.76
C ASN A 31 -12.97 -2.87 -7.66
N ALA A 32 -11.82 -3.47 -7.99
CA ALA A 32 -10.92 -4.04 -6.98
C ALA A 32 -10.46 -3.00 -5.95
N VAL A 33 -10.22 -1.75 -6.38
CA VAL A 33 -9.89 -0.62 -5.48
C VAL A 33 -11.11 -0.20 -4.65
N LEU A 34 -12.29 -0.09 -5.27
CA LEU A 34 -13.53 0.28 -4.57
C LEU A 34 -13.98 -0.77 -3.54
N ASP A 35 -13.69 -2.05 -3.80
CA ASP A 35 -13.92 -3.15 -2.86
C ASP A 35 -12.95 -3.11 -1.67
N GLY A 36 -11.90 -2.30 -1.76
CA GLY A 36 -10.96 -2.04 -0.67
C GLY A 36 -9.72 -2.95 -0.68
N SER A 37 -9.31 -3.45 -1.85
CA SER A 37 -8.05 -4.19 -2.01
C SER A 37 -6.84 -3.35 -1.57
N ASP A 38 -5.85 -3.97 -0.95
CA ASP A 38 -4.64 -3.28 -0.46
C ASP A 38 -3.56 -3.16 -1.53
N ALA A 39 -3.48 -4.13 -2.45
CA ALA A 39 -2.55 -4.09 -3.57
C ALA A 39 -3.12 -4.83 -4.79
N ILE A 40 -2.61 -4.44 -5.95
CA ILE A 40 -2.80 -5.16 -7.22
C ILE A 40 -1.44 -5.70 -7.64
N LEU A 41 -1.38 -6.99 -7.88
CA LEU A 41 -0.19 -7.68 -8.36
C LEU A 41 -0.28 -7.89 -9.87
N LEU A 42 0.72 -7.34 -10.58
CA LEU A 42 0.95 -7.58 -12.00
C LEU A 42 1.99 -8.69 -12.13
N GLY A 43 1.68 -9.73 -12.89
CA GLY A 43 2.49 -10.93 -13.03
C GLY A 43 3.02 -11.07 -14.46
N ALA A 44 2.26 -11.74 -15.32
CA ALA A 44 2.68 -12.00 -16.71
C ALA A 44 2.89 -10.70 -17.50
N GLU A 45 2.10 -9.68 -17.19
CA GLU A 45 2.08 -8.38 -17.85
C GLU A 45 3.41 -7.62 -17.66
N THR A 46 4.06 -7.79 -16.50
CA THR A 46 5.36 -7.16 -16.20
C THR A 46 6.54 -8.10 -16.43
N LEU A 47 6.37 -9.41 -16.29
CA LEU A 47 7.43 -10.40 -16.42
C LEU A 47 7.76 -10.74 -17.89
N ARG A 48 6.73 -10.91 -18.72
CA ARG A 48 6.89 -11.35 -20.13
C ARG A 48 6.10 -10.48 -21.12
N GLY A 49 5.33 -9.51 -20.63
CA GLY A 49 4.55 -8.62 -21.47
C GLY A 49 5.43 -7.69 -22.31
N SER A 50 4.90 -7.31 -23.48
CA SER A 50 5.58 -6.40 -24.40
C SER A 50 5.58 -4.94 -23.92
N TYR A 51 4.69 -4.59 -22.98
CA TYR A 51 4.44 -3.20 -22.52
C TYR A 51 4.44 -3.06 -20.98
N PRO A 52 5.52 -3.43 -20.27
CA PRO A 52 5.54 -3.47 -18.81
C PRO A 52 5.42 -2.07 -18.17
N ILE A 53 6.04 -1.04 -18.78
CA ILE A 53 6.04 0.33 -18.24
C ILE A 53 4.65 0.95 -18.39
N GLU A 54 4.03 0.76 -19.55
CA GLU A 54 2.72 1.27 -19.88
C GLU A 54 1.64 0.60 -19.02
N THR A 55 1.77 -0.71 -18.79
CA THR A 55 0.87 -1.46 -17.89
C THR A 55 0.89 -0.84 -16.49
N ILE A 56 2.07 -0.65 -15.90
CA ILE A 56 2.20 -0.03 -14.57
C ILE A 56 1.63 1.40 -14.58
N SER A 57 1.92 2.19 -15.62
CA SER A 57 1.41 3.56 -15.72
C SER A 57 -0.11 3.62 -15.86
N ILE A 58 -0.73 2.71 -16.61
CA ILE A 58 -2.18 2.70 -16.86
C ILE A 58 -2.91 2.21 -15.62
N VAL A 59 -2.50 1.09 -15.04
CA VAL A 59 -3.07 0.55 -13.79
C VAL A 59 -2.96 1.58 -12.67
N GLY A 60 -1.79 2.23 -12.52
CA GLY A 60 -1.61 3.29 -11.52
C GLY A 60 -2.56 4.49 -11.71
N ARG A 61 -2.88 4.86 -12.96
CA ARG A 61 -3.87 5.93 -13.25
C ARG A 61 -5.29 5.49 -12.90
N ILE A 62 -5.67 4.25 -13.22
CA ILE A 62 -7.00 3.72 -12.89
C ILE A 62 -7.18 3.68 -11.38
N CYS A 63 -6.18 3.19 -10.62
CA CYS A 63 -6.23 3.20 -9.16
C CYS A 63 -6.38 4.63 -8.60
N ALA A 64 -5.62 5.59 -9.12
CA ALA A 64 -5.71 6.99 -8.67
C ALA A 64 -7.08 7.62 -8.96
N GLU A 65 -7.74 7.27 -10.07
CA GLU A 65 -9.11 7.74 -10.34
C GLU A 65 -10.14 7.04 -9.45
N ALA A 66 -10.00 5.74 -9.21
CA ALA A 66 -10.88 4.98 -8.33
C ALA A 66 -10.80 5.47 -6.88
N GLU A 67 -9.60 5.81 -6.39
CA GLU A 67 -9.38 6.36 -5.05
C GLU A 67 -10.09 7.71 -4.82
N LYS A 68 -10.28 8.52 -5.86
CA LYS A 68 -11.01 9.81 -5.74
C LYS A 68 -12.49 9.63 -5.46
N VAL A 69 -13.10 8.55 -5.96
CA VAL A 69 -14.53 8.24 -5.77
C VAL A 69 -14.75 7.44 -4.48
N TYR A 70 -13.68 6.92 -3.89
CA TYR A 70 -13.75 6.10 -2.69
C TYR A 70 -14.23 6.88 -1.47
N ASN A 71 -15.36 6.46 -0.90
CA ASN A 71 -15.92 7.11 0.29
C ASN A 71 -15.26 6.60 1.58
N GLN A 72 -14.14 7.25 1.94
CA GLN A 72 -13.35 6.92 3.13
C GLN A 72 -14.15 7.09 4.44
N ASP A 73 -15.02 8.10 4.55
CA ASP A 73 -15.84 8.35 5.74
C ASP A 73 -16.84 7.22 6.02
N LEU A 74 -17.51 6.72 4.98
CA LEU A 74 -18.41 5.57 5.09
C LEU A 74 -17.64 4.31 5.44
N TYR A 75 -16.47 4.11 4.84
CA TYR A 75 -15.61 2.96 5.16
C TYR A 75 -15.20 2.99 6.63
N PHE A 76 -14.68 4.12 7.11
CA PHE A 76 -14.27 4.30 8.50
C PHE A 76 -15.39 3.94 9.49
N LYS A 77 -16.61 4.45 9.27
CA LYS A 77 -17.77 4.16 10.12
C LYS A 77 -18.13 2.66 10.11
N LYS A 78 -18.09 2.02 8.94
CA LYS A 78 -18.32 0.56 8.82
C LYS A 78 -17.25 -0.23 9.56
N THR A 79 -15.98 0.15 9.43
CA THR A 79 -14.86 -0.52 10.11
C THR A 79 -14.99 -0.42 11.63
N VAL A 80 -15.26 0.77 12.17
CA VAL A 80 -15.47 0.97 13.62
C VAL A 80 -16.62 0.12 14.13
N LYS A 81 -17.76 0.10 13.42
CA LYS A 81 -18.91 -0.75 13.78
C LYS A 81 -18.58 -2.24 13.76
N TYR A 82 -17.75 -2.69 12.81
CA TYR A 82 -17.34 -4.08 12.68
C TYR A 82 -16.41 -4.53 13.83
N VAL A 83 -15.52 -3.66 14.31
CA VAL A 83 -14.60 -3.99 15.41
C VAL A 83 -15.37 -4.20 16.72
N GLY A 84 -16.42 -3.40 16.95
CA GLY A 84 -17.22 -3.48 18.17
C GLY A 84 -16.50 -2.95 19.41
N GLU A 85 -17.18 -3.02 20.55
CA GLU A 85 -16.65 -2.64 21.87
C GLU A 85 -16.70 -3.86 22.82
N PRO A 86 -15.68 -4.07 23.67
CA PRO A 86 -14.47 -3.26 23.84
C PRO A 86 -13.38 -3.57 22.80
N MET A 87 -12.68 -2.53 22.35
CA MET A 87 -11.53 -2.65 21.45
C MET A 87 -10.19 -2.68 22.21
N SER A 88 -9.14 -3.22 21.60
CA SER A 88 -7.81 -3.24 22.21
C SER A 88 -7.24 -1.82 22.37
N HIS A 89 -6.37 -1.60 23.37
CA HIS A 89 -5.75 -0.28 23.62
C HIS A 89 -5.10 0.34 22.38
N LEU A 90 -4.30 -0.44 21.64
CA LEU A 90 -3.65 0.03 20.41
C LEU A 90 -4.64 0.39 19.30
N GLU A 91 -5.72 -0.37 19.19
CA GLU A 91 -6.77 -0.14 18.20
C GLU A 91 -7.62 1.08 18.54
N SER A 92 -7.89 1.32 19.83
CA SER A 92 -8.52 2.54 20.32
C SER A 92 -7.70 3.79 19.97
N ILE A 93 -6.38 3.74 20.19
CA ILE A 93 -5.47 4.83 19.83
C ILE A 93 -5.46 5.05 18.31
N ALA A 94 -5.35 3.98 17.51
CA ALA A 94 -5.33 4.07 16.05
C ALA A 94 -6.64 4.66 15.48
N SER A 95 -7.79 4.19 15.96
CA SER A 95 -9.10 4.68 15.53
C SER A 95 -9.31 6.15 15.89
N SER A 96 -8.88 6.54 17.10
CA SER A 96 -8.94 7.92 17.59
C SER A 96 -8.04 8.85 16.79
N ALA A 97 -6.81 8.41 16.49
CA ALA A 97 -5.86 9.18 15.69
C ALA A 97 -6.38 9.44 14.27
N VAL A 98 -6.91 8.41 13.60
CA VAL A 98 -7.53 8.57 12.26
C VAL A 98 -8.74 9.49 12.32
N ARG A 99 -9.61 9.32 13.32
CA ARG A 99 -10.79 10.18 13.50
C ARG A 99 -10.40 11.64 13.72
N ALA A 100 -9.38 11.89 14.52
CA ALA A 100 -8.86 13.24 14.76
C ALA A 100 -8.30 13.84 13.47
N ALA A 101 -7.47 13.09 12.74
CA ALA A 101 -6.85 13.52 11.48
C ALA A 101 -7.89 13.88 10.41
N ILE A 102 -8.95 13.10 10.27
CA ILE A 102 -10.07 13.39 9.34
C ILE A 102 -10.78 14.69 9.76
N LYS A 103 -11.10 14.84 11.05
CA LYS A 103 -11.80 16.03 11.57
C LYS A 103 -11.02 17.32 11.36
N VAL A 104 -9.70 17.30 11.58
CA VAL A 104 -8.84 18.47 11.37
C VAL A 104 -8.38 18.64 9.93
N LYS A 105 -8.78 17.74 9.02
CA LYS A 105 -8.30 17.68 7.63
C LYS A 105 -6.77 17.73 7.54
N ALA A 106 -6.10 16.90 8.33
CA ALA A 106 -4.64 16.83 8.36
C ALA A 106 -4.07 16.46 6.97
N SER A 107 -2.96 17.07 6.59
CA SER A 107 -2.28 16.76 5.32
C SER A 107 -1.52 15.43 5.35
N VAL A 108 -1.09 14.98 6.53
CA VAL A 108 -0.27 13.77 6.74
C VAL A 108 -0.52 13.22 8.14
N LEU A 109 -0.44 11.90 8.30
CA LEU A 109 -0.38 11.24 9.60
C LEU A 109 0.95 10.51 9.74
N ILE A 110 1.72 10.83 10.79
CA ILE A 110 3.02 10.22 11.06
C ILE A 110 2.86 9.20 12.19
N CYS A 111 3.27 7.96 11.94
CA CYS A 111 3.25 6.88 12.92
C CYS A 111 4.67 6.42 13.24
N PHE A 112 5.09 6.60 14.49
CA PHE A 112 6.32 6.01 15.00
C PHE A 112 6.05 4.59 15.46
N THR A 113 6.80 3.62 14.93
CA THR A 113 6.60 2.22 15.27
C THR A 113 7.92 1.45 15.27
N SER A 114 8.08 0.50 16.19
CA SER A 114 9.24 -0.39 16.20
C SER A 114 8.97 -1.72 15.49
N THR A 115 7.71 -2.13 15.40
CA THR A 115 7.27 -3.43 14.86
C THR A 115 6.34 -3.33 13.65
N GLY A 116 5.85 -2.13 13.31
CA GLY A 116 4.87 -1.93 12.23
C GLY A 116 3.41 -2.18 12.63
N ARG A 117 3.14 -2.72 13.82
CA ARG A 117 1.77 -3.07 14.25
C ARG A 117 0.85 -1.84 14.35
N ALA A 118 1.37 -0.71 14.83
CA ALA A 118 0.61 0.54 14.93
C ALA A 118 0.25 1.09 13.54
N ALA A 119 1.23 1.11 12.62
CA ALA A 119 1.01 1.52 11.23
C ALA A 119 -0.08 0.67 10.55
N ARG A 120 -0.02 -0.65 10.73
CA ARG A 120 -1.04 -1.57 10.19
C ARG A 120 -2.43 -1.32 10.75
N LEU A 121 -2.56 -1.03 12.05
CA LEU A 121 -3.84 -0.70 12.66
C LEU A 121 -4.38 0.64 12.13
N ILE A 122 -3.52 1.62 11.87
CA ILE A 122 -3.92 2.88 11.25
C ILE A 122 -4.41 2.63 9.82
N SER A 123 -3.66 1.87 9.01
CA SER A 123 -4.04 1.53 7.64
C SER A 123 -5.37 0.76 7.55
N LYS A 124 -5.70 -0.07 8.56
CA LYS A 124 -6.99 -0.77 8.66
C LYS A 124 -8.19 0.18 8.55
N TYR A 125 -8.06 1.40 9.07
CA TYR A 125 -9.13 2.41 9.07
C TYR A 125 -9.16 3.27 7.80
N ARG A 126 -8.27 3.01 6.82
CA ARG A 126 -8.18 3.69 5.52
C ARG A 126 -8.39 5.20 5.64
N PRO A 127 -7.43 5.93 6.22
CA PRO A 127 -7.60 7.35 6.37
C PRO A 127 -7.45 8.09 5.04
N THR A 128 -8.02 9.28 4.93
CA THR A 128 -8.04 10.10 3.70
C THR A 128 -6.68 10.70 3.33
N MET A 129 -5.80 10.88 4.31
CA MET A 129 -4.47 11.46 4.12
C MET A 129 -3.38 10.38 4.11
N PRO A 130 -2.23 10.62 3.49
CA PRO A 130 -1.14 9.64 3.48
C PRO A 130 -0.60 9.38 4.89
N VAL A 131 -0.25 8.12 5.15
CA VAL A 131 0.32 7.66 6.41
C VAL A 131 1.82 7.41 6.23
N ILE A 132 2.64 8.15 6.96
CA ILE A 132 4.09 7.98 6.98
C ILE A 132 4.46 7.17 8.21
N SER A 133 5.05 6.00 8.01
CA SER A 133 5.51 5.14 9.11
C SER A 133 7.01 5.29 9.30
N VAL A 134 7.41 5.81 10.46
CA VAL A 134 8.82 5.91 10.85
C VAL A 134 9.16 4.70 11.70
N VAL A 135 9.99 3.82 11.15
CA VAL A 135 10.42 2.60 11.83
C VAL A 135 11.71 2.84 12.58
N ILE A 136 11.68 2.73 13.91
CA ILE A 136 12.87 2.82 14.76
C ILE A 136 13.32 1.39 15.09
N PRO A 137 14.38 0.88 14.45
CA PRO A 137 14.85 -0.47 14.70
C PRO A 137 15.37 -0.58 16.15
N ARG A 138 14.94 -1.62 16.87
CA ARG A 138 15.56 -1.97 18.14
C ARG A 138 16.79 -2.82 17.87
N LEU A 139 17.97 -2.27 18.16
CA LEU A 139 19.22 -3.02 18.17
C LEU A 139 19.14 -4.04 19.32
N LYS A 140 19.05 -5.34 18.97
CA LYS A 140 18.99 -6.43 19.96
C LYS A 140 20.37 -6.95 20.35
N THR A 141 21.43 -6.63 19.60
CA THR A 141 22.78 -7.16 19.81
C THR A 141 23.84 -6.10 19.50
N ASN A 142 24.97 -6.11 20.22
CA ASN A 142 26.15 -5.26 19.99
C ASN A 142 26.99 -5.66 18.75
N GLN A 143 26.49 -6.59 17.94
CA GLN A 143 27.10 -7.01 16.69
C GLN A 143 26.25 -6.46 15.55
N LEU A 144 26.92 -5.88 14.56
CA LEU A 144 26.32 -5.28 13.36
C LEU A 144 25.87 -6.41 12.40
N ARG A 145 24.85 -7.17 12.83
CA ARG A 145 24.21 -8.22 12.04
C ARG A 145 22.82 -7.75 11.66
N TRP A 146 22.71 -7.21 10.44
CA TRP A 146 21.42 -6.82 9.89
C TRP A 146 20.64 -8.08 9.50
N THR A 147 19.63 -8.44 10.29
CA THR A 147 18.62 -9.43 9.92
C THR A 147 17.30 -8.72 9.68
N PHE A 148 16.92 -8.56 8.41
CA PHE A 148 15.61 -8.05 8.04
C PHE A 148 14.55 -9.10 8.36
N THR A 149 13.79 -8.90 9.43
CA THR A 149 12.57 -9.67 9.73
C THR A 149 11.41 -8.70 9.74
N GLY A 150 10.82 -8.48 8.57
CA GLY A 150 9.70 -7.59 8.37
C GLY A 150 8.87 -8.04 7.19
N ALA A 151 7.95 -8.98 7.41
CA ALA A 151 6.95 -9.40 6.43
C ALA A 151 5.74 -8.43 6.38
N PHE A 152 5.96 -7.13 6.59
CA PHE A 152 4.91 -6.12 6.56
C PHE A 152 5.32 -4.97 5.66
N GLU A 153 4.99 -5.11 4.38
CA GLU A 153 4.94 -4.00 3.45
C GLU A 153 3.75 -3.11 3.82
N VAL A 154 4.04 -1.88 4.22
CA VAL A 154 3.05 -0.81 4.18
C VAL A 154 3.14 -0.26 2.76
N PRO A 155 2.04 -0.22 1.96
CA PRO A 155 2.10 0.34 0.63
C PRO A 155 2.60 1.79 0.71
N PHE A 156 3.77 2.04 0.16
CA PHE A 156 4.36 3.36 0.08
C PHE A 156 3.54 4.19 -0.92
N LEU A 157 2.69 5.08 -0.42
CA LEU A 157 2.06 6.11 -1.25
C LEU A 157 3.14 7.16 -1.57
N LYS A 158 3.64 7.11 -2.80
CA LYS A 158 4.62 8.09 -3.31
C LYS A 158 3.91 9.43 -3.49
N ALA A 159 3.94 10.28 -2.47
CA ALA A 159 3.55 11.67 -2.59
C ALA A 159 4.53 12.38 -3.54
N LYS A 160 4.05 12.74 -4.73
CA LYS A 160 4.81 13.51 -5.72
C LYS A 160 4.87 14.97 -5.27
N TYR A 161 5.81 15.30 -4.38
CA TYR A 161 6.28 16.68 -4.22
C TYR A 161 7.51 16.87 -5.10
N GLY A 162 7.34 17.68 -6.15
CA GLY A 162 8.43 18.07 -7.03
C GLY A 162 9.47 18.90 -6.28
N GLY A 163 10.74 18.63 -6.56
CA GLY A 163 11.83 19.56 -6.25
C GLY A 163 12.69 19.20 -5.04
N ILE A 164 13.27 17.99 -4.99
CA ILE A 164 14.58 17.79 -4.34
C ILE A 164 15.41 16.88 -5.25
N GLN A 165 16.32 17.48 -6.00
CA GLN A 165 17.45 16.76 -6.57
C GLN A 165 18.42 16.42 -5.44
N ARG A 166 18.76 15.13 -5.28
CA ARG A 166 20.12 14.65 -4.90
C ARG A 166 20.14 13.12 -4.92
N THR A 167 20.81 12.58 -5.94
CA THR A 167 22.17 11.98 -5.94
C THR A 167 22.14 10.51 -5.61
N ASP A 168 22.48 9.72 -6.63
CA ASP A 168 23.04 8.38 -6.64
C ASP A 168 22.65 7.45 -5.49
N HIS A 169 22.01 6.33 -5.83
CA HIS A 169 22.60 4.99 -5.65
C HIS A 169 21.69 3.92 -6.27
N ARG A 170 22.23 3.23 -7.28
CA ARG A 170 21.99 1.86 -7.72
C ARG A 170 20.68 1.18 -7.29
N TRP A 171 19.83 0.96 -8.29
CA TRP A 171 18.77 -0.03 -8.32
C TRP A 171 19.26 -1.42 -7.85
N MET A 172 18.67 -1.95 -6.78
CA MET A 172 18.75 -3.37 -6.43
C MET A 172 17.94 -4.17 -7.45
N ILE A 173 18.63 -4.55 -8.53
CA ILE A 173 18.27 -5.71 -9.34
C ILE A 173 18.54 -6.92 -8.45
N ASN A 174 17.52 -7.74 -8.23
CA ASN A 174 17.64 -9.02 -7.53
C ASN A 174 18.40 -9.99 -8.45
N PRO A 175 19.67 -10.39 -8.17
CA PRO A 175 20.32 -11.41 -8.97
C PRO A 175 19.75 -12.76 -8.54
N VAL A 176 18.99 -13.38 -9.44
CA VAL A 176 18.65 -14.80 -9.40
C VAL A 176 19.95 -15.59 -9.23
N ASN A 177 19.97 -16.47 -8.23
CA ASN A 177 21.03 -17.45 -7.98
C ASN A 177 21.46 -18.14 -9.29
N GLN A 178 22.65 -17.79 -9.79
CA GLN A 178 23.48 -18.68 -10.58
C GLN A 178 24.59 -19.19 -9.65
N THR A 179 24.44 -20.44 -9.19
CA THR A 179 25.58 -21.28 -8.81
C THR A 179 25.35 -22.64 -9.42
N SER A 180 26.11 -22.87 -10.48
CA SER A 180 26.49 -24.15 -11.05
C SER A 180 27.10 -25.06 -10.00
N VAL A 181 26.57 -26.28 -9.89
CA VAL A 181 27.32 -27.55 -9.96
C VAL A 181 26.44 -28.54 -10.73
#